data_AF-A0A8D8F3N4-F1
#
_entry.id   AF-A0A8D8F3N4-F1
#
_cell.length_a   1.000
_cell.length_b   1.000
_cell.length_c   1.000
_cell.angle_alpha   90.00
_cell.angle_beta   90.00
_cell.angle_gamma   90.00
#
_symmetry.space_group_name_H-M   'P 1'
#
loop_
_entity.id
_entity.type
_entity.pdbx_description
1 polymer ?
#
loop_
_entity_poly.entity_id
_entity_poly.type
_entity_poly.pdbx_seq_one_letter_code
_entity_poly.pdbx_strand_id
1 'polypeptide(L)'
;NEFWSALLEKAYAKLYGSYGALNGGTAREAMQDFTGGITESYRLRSKEPPPENLFEIIQSGFQRGSMFACNILPDPKIPEARTPQGLLKGHSYSITKTHLFDQIQLIRLRNPWGDGVEWNGAWSDHSKEWDAIPKNQRKQLGLTIDEDGEFWMSFQDFLRYFDRIEICNLSPDPLDDPEGSKRGWQVSTVDGEWVRGSTAGGCIDFLDTFWTNPQYVIRLDQPDRDDKSGMCTVVIALLQKYRRVEELASLTIGFVIYRITEEDLRNKPIPMKFFKKNEYRIVARSIFINSREVSCRLKLNPGLYLIVPSTLQQNEEG
;
A
#
# COMPACT_ATOMS: atom_id res chain seq x y z
N ASN A 1 -3.38 26.41 -21.02
CA ASN A 1 -1.91 26.45 -20.81
C ASN A 1 -1.61 26.27 -19.34
N GLU A 2 -1.53 25.02 -18.87
CA GLU A 2 -1.17 24.69 -17.50
C GLU A 2 0.29 24.21 -17.45
N PHE A 3 1.06 24.67 -16.46
CA PHE A 3 2.51 24.35 -16.33
C PHE A 3 2.87 23.76 -14.96
N TRP A 4 1.90 23.63 -14.05
CA TRP A 4 2.15 23.25 -12.67
C TRP A 4 2.77 21.84 -12.56
N SER A 5 2.32 20.89 -13.40
CA SER A 5 2.80 19.51 -13.42
C SER A 5 4.27 19.43 -13.85
N ALA A 6 4.65 20.15 -14.91
CA ALA A 6 6.04 20.22 -15.38
C ALA A 6 6.97 20.84 -14.33
N LEU A 7 6.52 21.87 -13.61
CA LEU A 7 7.29 22.50 -12.54
C LEU A 7 7.40 21.61 -11.30
N LEU A 8 6.34 20.87 -10.98
CA LEU A 8 6.33 19.90 -9.88
C LEU A 8 7.32 18.76 -10.15
N GLU A 9 7.30 18.19 -11.36
CA GLU A 9 8.26 17.18 -11.78
C GLU A 9 9.70 17.70 -11.72
N LYS A 10 9.95 18.95 -12.17
CA LYS A 10 11.26 19.59 -12.05
C LYS A 10 11.72 19.73 -10.61
N ALA A 11 10.83 20.12 -9.69
CA ALA A 11 11.14 20.22 -8.27
C ALA A 11 11.48 18.85 -7.67
N TYR A 12 10.73 17.82 -8.06
CA TYR A 12 10.96 16.44 -7.64
C TYR A 12 12.28 15.88 -8.18
N ALA A 13 12.61 16.13 -9.45
CA ALA A 13 13.90 15.82 -10.05
C ALA A 13 15.05 16.52 -9.32
N LYS A 14 14.87 17.79 -8.94
CA LYS A 14 15.86 18.54 -8.16
C LYS A 14 16.11 17.93 -6.79
N LEU A 15 15.07 17.49 -6.09
CA LEU A 15 15.19 16.82 -4.78
C LEU A 15 16.04 15.55 -4.88
N TYR A 16 15.86 14.77 -5.96
CA TYR A 16 16.61 13.55 -6.23
C TYR A 16 17.89 13.78 -7.07
N GLY A 17 18.30 15.03 -7.27
CA GLY A 17 19.54 15.42 -7.95
C GLY A 17 19.44 15.54 -9.48
N SER A 18 18.61 14.75 -10.17
CA SER A 18 18.40 14.87 -11.61
C SER A 18 17.11 14.20 -12.10
N TYR A 19 16.70 14.48 -13.34
CA TYR A 19 15.63 13.72 -14.01
C TYR A 19 15.99 12.24 -14.21
N GLY A 20 17.28 11.93 -14.41
CA GLY A 20 17.74 10.55 -14.54
C GLY A 20 17.49 9.72 -13.28
N ALA A 21 17.53 10.36 -12.10
CA ALA A 21 17.25 9.72 -10.82
C ALA A 21 15.75 9.42 -10.57
N LEU A 22 14.86 9.93 -11.43
CA LEU A 22 13.42 9.60 -11.40
C LEU A 22 13.09 8.31 -12.14
N ASN A 23 13.99 7.81 -12.99
CA ASN A 23 13.77 6.58 -13.74
C ASN A 23 13.68 5.37 -12.80
N GLY A 24 12.68 4.51 -13.02
CA GLY A 24 12.42 3.33 -12.18
C GLY A 24 11.65 3.60 -10.88
N GLY A 25 11.13 4.82 -10.69
CA GLY A 25 10.18 5.12 -9.59
C GLY A 25 8.85 4.36 -9.75
N THR A 26 8.15 4.16 -8.64
CA THR A 26 6.80 3.57 -8.63
C THR A 26 5.76 4.62 -8.27
N ALA A 27 4.50 4.42 -8.69
CA ALA A 27 3.41 5.32 -8.29
C ALA A 27 3.27 5.37 -6.76
N ARG A 28 3.51 4.24 -6.10
CA ARG A 28 3.67 4.12 -4.65
C ARG A 28 4.65 5.13 -4.05
N GLU A 29 5.87 5.19 -4.59
CA GLU A 29 6.90 6.12 -4.09
C GLU A 29 6.47 7.58 -4.25
N ALA A 30 5.92 7.93 -5.42
CA ALA A 30 5.43 9.27 -5.69
C ALA A 30 4.25 9.64 -4.79
N MET A 31 3.27 8.74 -4.58
CA MET A 31 2.15 8.97 -3.68
C MET A 31 2.62 9.23 -2.25
N GLN A 32 3.59 8.45 -1.76
CA GLN A 32 4.17 8.68 -0.44
C GLN A 32 4.87 10.04 -0.36
N ASP A 33 5.68 10.40 -1.35
CA ASP A 33 6.47 11.64 -1.29
C ASP A 33 5.60 12.89 -1.44
N PHE A 34 4.48 12.80 -2.18
CA PHE A 34 3.56 13.93 -2.37
C PHE A 34 2.50 14.08 -1.29
N THR A 35 2.26 13.04 -0.47
CA THR A 35 1.18 13.07 0.51
C THR A 35 1.59 12.76 1.94
N GLY A 36 2.79 12.21 2.15
CA GLY A 36 3.21 11.66 3.44
C GLY A 36 2.41 10.44 3.90
N GLY A 37 1.57 9.86 3.02
CA GLY A 37 0.76 8.70 3.34
C GLY A 37 1.54 7.40 3.47
N ILE A 38 0.92 6.40 4.11
CA ILE A 38 1.47 5.04 4.22
C ILE A 38 0.99 4.22 3.04
N THR A 39 1.91 3.53 2.37
CA THR A 39 1.56 2.79 1.17
C THR A 39 1.51 1.28 1.37
N GLU A 40 0.68 0.63 0.57
CA GLU A 40 0.55 -0.82 0.47
C GLU A 40 0.56 -1.22 -1.00
N SER A 41 1.01 -2.44 -1.29
CA SER A 41 1.04 -2.97 -2.65
C SER A 41 0.62 -4.42 -2.66
N TYR A 42 -0.31 -4.77 -3.55
CA TYR A 42 -0.72 -6.14 -3.79
C TYR A 42 -0.43 -6.54 -5.22
N ARG A 43 0.23 -7.69 -5.39
CA ARG A 43 0.39 -8.34 -6.69
C ARG A 43 -0.87 -9.16 -6.96
N LEU A 44 -1.51 -8.90 -8.08
CA LEU A 44 -2.78 -9.53 -8.46
C LEU A 44 -2.55 -10.82 -9.23
N ARG A 45 -1.50 -10.86 -10.06
CA ARG A 45 -1.10 -12.03 -10.86
C ARG A 45 0.22 -12.60 -10.36
N SER A 46 0.20 -13.19 -9.18
CA SER A 46 1.36 -13.89 -8.59
C SER A 46 1.00 -15.28 -8.08
N LYS A 47 2.04 -16.09 -7.81
CA LYS A 47 1.89 -17.40 -7.14
C LYS A 47 1.21 -17.29 -5.78
N GLU A 48 1.43 -16.16 -5.10
CA GLU A 48 0.70 -15.78 -3.90
C GLU A 48 -0.46 -14.88 -4.33
N PRO A 49 -1.72 -15.32 -4.20
CA PRO A 49 -2.86 -14.50 -4.55
C PRO A 49 -3.00 -13.32 -3.58
N PRO A 50 -3.64 -12.21 -4.00
CA PRO A 50 -4.00 -11.14 -3.07
C PRO A 50 -5.01 -11.64 -2.02
N PRO A 51 -5.21 -10.89 -0.91
CA PRO A 51 -6.22 -11.24 0.08
C PRO A 51 -7.62 -11.37 -0.54
N GLU A 52 -8.39 -12.37 -0.12
CA GLU A 52 -9.75 -12.61 -0.63
C GLU A 52 -10.67 -11.39 -0.43
N ASN A 53 -10.42 -10.62 0.64
CA ASN A 53 -11.15 -9.41 0.98
C ASN A 53 -10.56 -8.13 0.35
N LEU A 54 -9.74 -8.23 -0.71
CA LEU A 54 -9.13 -7.05 -1.37
C LEU A 54 -10.17 -6.02 -1.81
N PHE A 55 -11.32 -6.44 -2.32
CA PHE A 55 -12.39 -5.51 -2.71
C PHE A 55 -12.90 -4.69 -1.52
N GLU A 56 -13.08 -5.33 -0.36
CA GLU A 56 -13.49 -4.67 0.88
C GLU A 56 -12.41 -3.71 1.40
N ILE A 57 -11.12 -4.08 1.24
CA ILE A 57 -9.99 -3.21 1.56
C ILE A 57 -10.04 -1.93 0.70
N ILE A 58 -10.30 -2.05 -0.60
CA ILE A 58 -10.43 -0.90 -1.51
C ILE A 58 -11.63 -0.04 -1.13
N GLN A 59 -12.80 -0.66 -0.89
CA GLN A 59 -14.00 0.07 -0.44
C GLN A 59 -13.76 0.81 0.88
N SER A 60 -13.13 0.16 1.85
CA SER A 60 -12.77 0.80 3.11
C SER A 60 -11.79 1.94 2.88
N GLY A 61 -10.78 1.77 2.03
CA GLY A 61 -9.84 2.85 1.72
C GLY A 61 -10.53 4.07 1.10
N PHE A 62 -11.50 3.91 0.19
CA PHE A 62 -12.29 5.03 -0.31
C PHE A 62 -13.03 5.79 0.80
N GLN A 63 -13.64 5.07 1.76
CA GLN A 63 -14.30 5.68 2.92
C GLN A 63 -13.33 6.46 3.84
N ARG A 64 -12.04 6.13 3.78
CA ARG A 64 -10.97 6.73 4.58
C ARG A 64 -10.14 7.75 3.79
N GLY A 65 -10.49 8.02 2.53
CA GLY A 65 -9.77 8.96 1.67
C GLY A 65 -8.45 8.44 1.11
N SER A 66 -8.22 7.13 1.08
CA SER A 66 -7.03 6.54 0.44
C SER A 66 -7.02 6.81 -1.07
N MET A 67 -5.82 6.95 -1.62
CA MET A 67 -5.59 7.00 -3.07
C MET A 67 -5.22 5.62 -3.60
N PHE A 68 -5.53 5.37 -4.86
CA PHE A 68 -5.35 4.07 -5.48
C PHE A 68 -4.76 4.21 -6.88
N ALA A 69 -3.70 3.46 -7.13
CA ALA A 69 -3.12 3.28 -8.44
C ALA A 69 -3.06 1.79 -8.80
N CYS A 70 -3.08 1.48 -10.08
CA CYS A 70 -2.84 0.12 -10.56
C CYS A 70 -2.11 0.17 -11.90
N ASN A 71 -1.47 -0.94 -12.26
CA ASN A 71 -0.76 -1.05 -13.52
C ASN A 71 -0.78 -2.47 -14.07
N ILE A 72 -0.48 -2.54 -15.37
CA ILE A 72 -0.15 -3.76 -16.09
C ILE A 72 1.33 -3.65 -16.44
N LEU A 73 2.12 -4.67 -16.08
CA LEU A 73 3.55 -4.63 -16.30
C LEU A 73 3.88 -4.57 -17.81
N PRO A 74 4.88 -3.79 -18.21
CA PRO A 74 5.30 -3.71 -19.60
C PRO A 74 5.93 -5.02 -20.07
N ASP A 75 5.97 -5.21 -21.38
CA ASP A 75 6.91 -6.19 -21.96
C ASP A 75 8.33 -5.60 -21.83
N PRO A 76 9.35 -6.38 -21.45
CA PRO A 76 10.72 -5.88 -21.32
C PRO A 76 11.26 -5.14 -22.55
N LYS A 77 10.74 -5.44 -23.75
CA LYS A 77 11.17 -4.81 -25.01
C LYS A 77 10.30 -3.64 -25.45
N ILE A 78 9.10 -3.50 -24.88
CA ILE A 78 8.11 -2.53 -25.31
C ILE A 78 7.65 -1.76 -24.06
N PRO A 79 8.19 -0.54 -23.84
CA PRO A 79 7.89 0.25 -22.66
C PRO A 79 6.39 0.48 -22.46
N GLU A 80 5.64 0.67 -23.56
CA GLU A 80 4.21 0.82 -23.51
C GLU A 80 3.52 0.16 -24.70
N ALA A 81 2.45 -0.58 -24.45
CA ALA A 81 1.73 -1.30 -25.48
C ALA A 81 0.24 -1.42 -25.18
N ARG A 82 -0.60 -1.19 -26.20
CA ARG A 82 -2.04 -1.43 -26.13
C ARG A 82 -2.37 -2.91 -26.27
N THR A 83 -3.22 -3.42 -25.39
CA THR A 83 -3.77 -4.77 -25.44
C THR A 83 -4.98 -4.84 -26.37
N PRO A 84 -5.38 -6.04 -26.83
CA PRO A 84 -6.63 -6.20 -27.61
C PRO A 84 -7.88 -5.74 -26.84
N GLN A 85 -7.83 -5.75 -25.51
CA GLN A 85 -8.93 -5.33 -24.65
C GLN A 85 -8.98 -3.81 -24.43
N GLY A 86 -8.11 -3.05 -25.11
CA GLY A 86 -8.06 -1.59 -25.01
C GLY A 86 -7.28 -1.04 -23.82
N LEU A 87 -6.61 -1.90 -23.04
CA LEU A 87 -5.76 -1.49 -21.90
C LEU A 87 -4.33 -1.20 -22.36
N LEU A 88 -3.59 -0.39 -21.62
CA LEU A 88 -2.17 -0.07 -21.84
C LEU A 88 -1.29 -0.79 -20.80
N LYS A 89 -0.28 -1.50 -21.29
CA LYS A 89 0.83 -2.05 -20.49
C LYS A 89 1.90 -0.99 -20.28
N GLY A 90 2.62 -1.05 -19.16
CA GLY A 90 3.63 -0.05 -18.83
C GLY A 90 3.07 1.30 -18.39
N HIS A 91 1.75 1.35 -18.17
CA HIS A 91 1.01 2.56 -17.86
C HIS A 91 0.34 2.47 -16.49
N SER A 92 0.21 3.61 -15.83
CA SER A 92 -0.46 3.71 -14.53
C SER A 92 -1.90 4.22 -14.69
N TYR A 93 -2.82 3.52 -14.05
CA TYR A 93 -4.23 3.87 -13.96
C TYR A 93 -4.56 4.29 -12.54
N SER A 94 -5.52 5.20 -12.38
CA SER A 94 -6.12 5.51 -11.07
C SER A 94 -7.37 4.67 -10.87
N ILE A 95 -7.60 4.18 -9.66
CA ILE A 95 -8.89 3.58 -9.30
C ILE A 95 -9.71 4.70 -8.65
N THR A 96 -10.86 5.04 -9.25
CA THR A 96 -11.62 6.24 -8.85
C THR A 96 -12.89 5.91 -8.10
N LYS A 97 -13.42 4.68 -8.23
CA LYS A 97 -14.62 4.26 -7.51
C LYS A 97 -14.75 2.73 -7.44
N THR A 98 -15.48 2.25 -6.45
CA THR A 98 -15.97 0.86 -6.40
C THR A 98 -17.47 0.83 -6.12
N HIS A 99 -18.13 -0.22 -6.59
CA HIS A 99 -19.55 -0.43 -6.34
C HIS A 99 -19.90 -1.91 -6.25
N LEU A 100 -20.83 -2.26 -5.36
CA LEU A 100 -21.37 -3.61 -5.22
C LEU A 100 -22.84 -3.58 -5.62
N PHE A 101 -23.20 -4.32 -6.68
CA PHE A 101 -24.57 -4.41 -7.19
C PHE A 101 -24.99 -5.87 -7.31
N ASP A 102 -26.04 -6.31 -6.61
CA ASP A 102 -26.55 -7.69 -6.66
C ASP A 102 -25.44 -8.76 -6.63
N GLN A 103 -24.47 -8.59 -5.72
CA GLN A 103 -23.26 -9.40 -5.54
C GLN A 103 -22.17 -9.26 -6.61
N ILE A 104 -22.40 -8.46 -7.65
CA ILE A 104 -21.40 -8.09 -8.66
C ILE A 104 -20.53 -6.94 -8.11
N GLN A 105 -19.23 -7.22 -8.00
CA GLN A 105 -18.22 -6.25 -7.62
C GLN A 105 -17.73 -5.52 -8.86
N LEU A 106 -17.95 -4.20 -8.92
CA LEU A 106 -17.51 -3.32 -9.99
C LEU A 106 -16.44 -2.36 -9.49
N ILE A 107 -15.48 -2.09 -10.35
CA ILE A 107 -14.38 -1.16 -10.10
C ILE A 107 -14.27 -0.19 -11.28
N ARG A 108 -14.10 1.10 -10.97
CA ARG A 108 -13.91 2.16 -11.97
C ARG A 108 -12.45 2.60 -11.98
N LEU A 109 -11.88 2.61 -13.17
CA LEU A 109 -10.51 3.01 -13.42
C LEU A 109 -10.49 4.25 -14.30
N ARG A 110 -9.38 4.99 -14.27
CA ARG A 110 -9.12 6.13 -15.13
C ARG A 110 -7.74 6.03 -15.76
N ASN A 111 -7.70 6.11 -17.08
CA ASN A 111 -6.49 6.42 -17.84
C ASN A 111 -6.21 7.94 -17.72
N PRO A 112 -5.08 8.36 -17.12
CA PRO A 112 -4.77 9.78 -16.93
C PRO A 112 -4.64 10.60 -18.21
N TRP A 113 -4.41 9.96 -19.38
CA TRP A 113 -4.30 10.66 -20.65
C TRP A 113 -5.63 11.18 -21.18
N GLY A 114 -6.74 10.52 -20.84
CA GLY A 114 -8.07 10.90 -21.30
C GLY A 114 -8.19 10.99 -22.83
N ASP A 115 -7.46 10.13 -23.55
CA ASP A 115 -7.39 10.10 -25.02
C ASP A 115 -8.32 9.05 -25.63
N GLY A 116 -9.36 8.61 -24.89
CA GLY A 116 -10.32 7.59 -25.33
C GLY A 116 -9.77 6.16 -25.41
N VAL A 117 -8.54 5.89 -24.93
CA VAL A 117 -8.02 4.52 -24.82
C VAL A 117 -8.57 3.86 -23.57
N GLU A 118 -9.67 3.13 -23.75
CA GLU A 118 -10.46 2.53 -22.67
C GLU A 118 -10.70 1.03 -22.86
N TRP A 119 -11.14 0.41 -21.76
CA TRP A 119 -11.59 -0.99 -21.72
C TRP A 119 -12.76 -1.23 -22.67
N ASN A 120 -12.67 -2.28 -23.50
CA ASN A 120 -13.70 -2.63 -24.48
C ASN A 120 -14.45 -3.94 -24.17
N GLY A 121 -14.29 -4.47 -22.95
CA GLY A 121 -14.95 -5.71 -22.51
C GLY A 121 -16.24 -5.45 -21.72
N ALA A 122 -16.64 -6.43 -20.91
CA ALA A 122 -17.84 -6.34 -20.07
C ALA A 122 -17.77 -5.15 -19.11
N TRP A 123 -18.89 -4.42 -18.98
CA TRP A 123 -19.04 -3.18 -18.21
C TRP A 123 -18.30 -1.95 -18.75
N SER A 124 -17.72 -2.03 -19.95
CA SER A 124 -17.30 -0.84 -20.69
C SER A 124 -18.46 0.13 -20.94
N ASP A 125 -18.17 1.34 -21.36
CA ASP A 125 -19.15 2.42 -21.53
C ASP A 125 -20.30 2.08 -22.48
N HIS A 126 -20.02 1.27 -23.50
CA HIS A 126 -21.01 0.80 -24.49
C HIS A 126 -21.49 -0.64 -24.24
N SER A 127 -21.19 -1.21 -23.09
CA SER A 127 -21.50 -2.61 -22.75
C SER A 127 -23.00 -2.81 -22.52
N LYS A 128 -23.56 -3.91 -23.03
CA LYS A 128 -24.99 -4.26 -22.85
C LYS A 128 -25.32 -4.69 -21.42
N GLU A 129 -24.32 -5.06 -20.64
CA GLU A 129 -24.39 -5.44 -19.23
C GLU A 129 -25.04 -4.33 -18.40
N TRP A 130 -24.83 -3.07 -18.79
CA TRP A 130 -25.51 -1.95 -18.17
C TRP A 130 -27.03 -2.05 -18.28
N ASP A 131 -27.57 -2.68 -19.33
CA ASP A 131 -29.02 -2.83 -19.54
C ASP A 131 -29.72 -3.58 -18.41
N ALA A 132 -29.00 -4.47 -17.71
CA ALA A 132 -29.49 -5.16 -16.53
C ALA A 132 -29.64 -4.26 -15.30
N ILE A 133 -28.96 -3.11 -15.25
CA ILE A 133 -28.99 -2.20 -14.10
C ILE A 133 -30.11 -1.15 -14.29
N PRO A 134 -30.98 -0.92 -13.29
CA PRO A 134 -31.97 0.15 -13.32
C PRO A 134 -31.38 1.55 -13.57
N LYS A 135 -32.05 2.38 -14.38
CA LYS A 135 -31.55 3.71 -14.79
C LYS A 135 -31.23 4.66 -13.61
N ASN A 136 -31.99 4.57 -12.51
CA ASN A 136 -31.75 5.35 -11.30
C ASN A 136 -30.42 4.98 -10.63
N GLN A 137 -30.06 3.70 -10.59
CA GLN A 137 -28.78 3.24 -10.07
C GLN A 137 -27.62 3.57 -11.00
N ARG A 138 -27.80 3.51 -12.33
CA ARG A 138 -26.78 4.01 -13.29
C ARG A 138 -26.45 5.49 -13.06
N LYS A 139 -27.45 6.31 -12.74
CA LYS A 139 -27.23 7.72 -12.37
C LYS A 139 -26.47 7.86 -11.05
N GLN A 140 -26.79 7.06 -10.01
CA GLN A 140 -26.05 7.08 -8.74
C GLN A 140 -24.61 6.60 -8.87
N LEU A 141 -24.36 5.66 -9.79
CA LEU A 141 -23.01 5.22 -10.16
C LEU A 141 -22.18 6.36 -10.74
N GLY A 142 -22.84 7.37 -11.33
CA GLY A 142 -22.16 8.40 -12.11
C GLY A 142 -21.59 7.82 -13.39
N LEU A 143 -22.28 6.84 -13.99
CA LEU A 143 -21.92 6.32 -15.30
C LEU A 143 -21.96 7.48 -16.30
N THR A 144 -20.78 7.90 -16.71
CA THR A 144 -20.56 8.89 -17.75
C THR A 144 -20.13 8.08 -18.96
N ILE A 145 -20.78 8.29 -20.09
CA ILE A 145 -20.39 7.69 -21.37
C ILE A 145 -19.71 8.82 -22.12
N ASP A 146 -18.39 8.89 -22.01
CA ASP A 146 -17.56 9.93 -22.61
C ASP A 146 -16.17 9.36 -22.88
N GLU A 147 -15.42 9.93 -23.81
CA GLU A 147 -14.06 9.49 -24.13
C GLU A 147 -13.04 10.17 -23.18
N ASP A 148 -13.28 10.10 -21.87
CA ASP A 148 -12.51 10.81 -20.84
C ASP A 148 -11.43 9.93 -20.15
N GLY A 149 -11.34 8.67 -20.58
CA GLY A 149 -10.43 7.66 -20.04
C GLY A 149 -10.96 6.98 -18.79
N GLU A 150 -12.11 7.34 -18.23
CA GLU A 150 -12.78 6.60 -17.15
C GLU A 150 -13.59 5.43 -17.70
N PHE A 151 -13.42 4.24 -17.13
CA PHE A 151 -14.21 3.07 -17.51
C PHE A 151 -14.46 2.17 -16.31
N TRP A 152 -15.55 1.41 -16.38
CA TRP A 152 -15.84 0.36 -15.41
C TRP A 152 -15.42 -1.01 -15.92
N MET A 153 -15.10 -1.91 -15.00
CA MET A 153 -14.95 -3.33 -15.27
C MET A 153 -15.38 -4.16 -14.07
N SER A 154 -15.58 -5.46 -14.29
CA SER A 154 -15.80 -6.38 -13.18
C SER A 154 -14.52 -6.51 -12.34
N PHE A 155 -14.65 -6.68 -11.03
CA PHE A 155 -13.47 -6.90 -10.17
C PHE A 155 -12.73 -8.19 -10.54
N GLN A 156 -13.43 -9.20 -11.06
CA GLN A 156 -12.81 -10.42 -11.56
C GLN A 156 -11.92 -10.16 -12.79
N ASP A 157 -12.38 -9.34 -13.73
CA ASP A 157 -11.55 -8.95 -14.87
C ASP A 157 -10.38 -8.09 -14.42
N PHE A 158 -10.58 -7.19 -13.45
CA PHE A 158 -9.48 -6.42 -12.86
C PHE A 158 -8.36 -7.34 -12.32
N LEU A 159 -8.71 -8.34 -11.51
CA LEU A 159 -7.75 -9.34 -11.01
C LEU A 159 -7.08 -10.15 -12.12
N ARG A 160 -7.77 -10.36 -13.25
CA ARG A 160 -7.28 -11.13 -14.39
C ARG A 160 -6.31 -10.35 -15.28
N TYR A 161 -6.55 -9.06 -15.49
CA TYR A 161 -5.81 -8.25 -16.46
C TYR A 161 -4.73 -7.36 -15.84
N PHE A 162 -4.91 -6.89 -14.60
CA PHE A 162 -3.95 -6.03 -13.92
C PHE A 162 -2.92 -6.84 -13.14
N ASP A 163 -1.70 -6.32 -13.00
CA ASP A 163 -0.60 -7.00 -12.29
C ASP A 163 -0.48 -6.55 -10.85
N ARG A 164 -0.75 -5.27 -10.59
CA ARG A 164 -0.52 -4.66 -9.29
C ARG A 164 -1.56 -3.59 -8.98
N ILE A 165 -1.95 -3.53 -7.71
CA ILE A 165 -2.61 -2.38 -7.10
C ILE A 165 -1.70 -1.80 -6.01
N GLU A 166 -1.61 -0.48 -5.97
CA GLU A 166 -0.87 0.31 -5.00
C GLU A 166 -1.87 1.23 -4.30
N ILE A 167 -1.89 1.18 -2.97
CA ILE A 167 -2.81 1.94 -2.12
C ILE A 167 -1.98 2.91 -1.29
N CYS A 168 -2.38 4.18 -1.22
CA CYS A 168 -1.78 5.15 -0.33
C CYS A 168 -2.84 5.62 0.67
N ASN A 169 -2.67 5.22 1.93
CA ASN A 169 -3.52 5.62 3.04
C ASN A 169 -3.07 6.99 3.54
N LEU A 170 -3.97 7.96 3.44
CA LEU A 170 -3.72 9.33 3.88
C LEU A 170 -3.94 9.45 5.40
N SER A 171 -3.09 10.25 6.02
CA SER A 171 -3.28 10.73 7.40
C SER A 171 -4.54 11.60 7.47
N PRO A 172 -5.25 11.69 8.60
CA PRO A 172 -6.58 12.29 8.71
C PRO A 172 -6.55 13.82 8.75
N ASP A 173 -5.70 14.46 7.95
CA ASP A 173 -5.81 15.89 7.61
C ASP A 173 -6.45 16.07 6.22
N PRO A 174 -7.71 15.65 5.96
CA PRO A 174 -8.45 16.33 4.92
C PRO A 174 -8.70 17.76 5.42
N LEU A 175 -8.13 18.73 4.70
CA LEU A 175 -8.35 20.18 4.89
C LEU A 175 -9.83 20.61 4.84
N ASP A 176 -10.77 19.70 4.54
CA ASP A 176 -12.20 19.93 4.47
C ASP A 176 -13.02 18.70 4.94
N ASP A 177 -13.20 18.52 6.26
CA ASP A 177 -14.31 17.72 6.80
C ASP A 177 -15.13 18.54 7.81
N PRO A 178 -16.13 19.32 7.34
CA PRO A 178 -17.01 20.07 8.22
C PRO A 178 -17.96 19.19 9.05
N GLU A 179 -18.04 17.88 8.77
CA GLU A 179 -19.00 16.97 9.41
C GLU A 179 -18.36 15.83 10.24
N GLY A 180 -17.03 15.75 10.33
CA GLY A 180 -16.34 14.68 11.09
C GLY A 180 -16.72 13.27 10.59
N SER A 181 -17.12 13.17 9.32
CA SER A 181 -17.76 12.00 8.73
C SER A 181 -16.77 10.98 8.18
N LYS A 182 -15.51 11.38 7.94
CA LYS A 182 -14.48 10.48 7.40
C LYS A 182 -13.82 9.66 8.51
N ARG A 183 -13.82 8.34 8.34
CA ARG A 183 -13.15 7.37 9.21
C ARG A 183 -11.63 7.49 9.05
N GLY A 184 -11.02 8.46 9.70
CA GLY A 184 -9.58 8.71 9.59
C GLY A 184 -8.70 7.54 10.06
N TRP A 185 -7.53 7.38 9.45
CA TRP A 185 -6.44 6.57 10.01
C TRP A 185 -5.84 7.26 11.22
N GLN A 186 -5.50 6.54 12.29
CA GLN A 186 -4.63 7.09 13.32
C GLN A 186 -3.18 6.75 12.96
N VAL A 187 -2.35 7.78 12.81
CA VAL A 187 -0.95 7.63 12.37
C VAL A 187 -0.02 7.94 13.54
N SER A 188 0.97 7.06 13.73
CA SER A 188 2.09 7.27 14.63
C SER A 188 3.37 6.95 13.87
N THR A 189 4.34 7.86 13.91
CA THR A 189 5.61 7.74 13.20
C THR A 189 6.74 7.79 14.23
N VAL A 190 7.69 6.87 14.10
CA VAL A 190 8.86 6.79 14.97
C VAL A 190 10.09 6.58 14.10
N ASP A 191 11.16 7.29 14.45
CA ASP A 191 12.45 7.19 13.79
C ASP A 191 13.42 6.36 14.62
N GLY A 192 14.31 5.64 13.94
CA GLY A 192 15.37 4.86 14.57
C GLY A 192 16.50 4.59 13.59
N GLU A 193 17.51 3.87 14.05
CA GLU A 193 18.73 3.58 13.30
C GLU A 193 19.30 2.20 13.67
N TRP A 194 19.93 1.55 12.70
CA TRP A 194 20.77 0.37 12.87
C TRP A 194 22.24 0.80 12.85
N VAL A 195 22.91 0.63 13.99
CA VAL A 195 24.32 0.97 14.18
C VAL A 195 25.14 -0.29 14.37
N ARG A 196 26.21 -0.44 13.59
CA ARG A 196 27.07 -1.62 13.64
C ARG A 196 27.64 -1.83 15.04
N GLY A 197 27.59 -3.07 15.53
CA GLY A 197 28.07 -3.43 16.88
C GLY A 197 27.17 -2.98 18.03
N SER A 198 26.04 -2.32 17.75
CA SER A 198 25.04 -1.93 18.76
C SER A 198 23.65 -2.42 18.37
N THR A 199 22.94 -1.70 17.50
CA THR A 199 21.52 -1.97 17.15
C THR A 199 21.33 -2.70 15.83
N ALA A 200 22.40 -2.92 15.04
CA ALA A 200 22.35 -3.68 13.78
C ALA A 200 22.32 -5.20 14.00
N GLY A 201 21.24 -5.71 14.61
CA GLY A 201 21.12 -7.07 15.09
C GLY A 201 20.85 -8.14 14.01
N GLY A 202 20.44 -7.72 12.80
CA GLY A 202 20.01 -8.64 11.73
C GLY A 202 18.62 -9.24 11.99
N CYS A 203 18.16 -10.12 11.10
CA CYS A 203 16.83 -10.73 11.19
C CYS A 203 16.73 -11.84 12.25
N ILE A 204 15.55 -12.46 12.38
CA ILE A 204 15.25 -13.49 13.39
C ILE A 204 16.17 -14.72 13.31
N ASP A 205 16.82 -14.97 12.17
CA ASP A 205 17.76 -16.08 12.02
C ASP A 205 19.03 -15.87 12.89
N PHE A 206 19.31 -14.62 13.29
CA PHE A 206 20.43 -14.24 14.15
C PHE A 206 19.97 -13.99 15.59
N LEU A 207 19.34 -14.97 16.25
CA LEU A 207 18.74 -14.78 17.59
C LEU A 207 19.69 -14.25 18.68
N ASP A 208 21.01 -14.44 18.54
CA ASP A 208 22.02 -13.92 19.47
C ASP A 208 22.14 -12.38 19.43
N THR A 209 21.81 -11.77 18.29
CA THR A 209 21.92 -10.33 18.03
C THR A 209 20.58 -9.68 17.72
N PHE A 210 19.56 -10.45 17.27
CA PHE A 210 18.25 -9.94 16.87
C PHE A 210 17.60 -9.03 17.94
N TRP A 211 17.77 -9.37 19.22
CA TRP A 211 17.19 -8.65 20.34
C TRP A 211 17.75 -7.23 20.52
N THR A 212 18.91 -6.92 19.93
CA THR A 212 19.54 -5.60 20.01
C THR A 212 18.97 -4.61 19.00
N ASN A 213 18.21 -5.08 18.00
CA ASN A 213 17.46 -4.21 17.11
C ASN A 213 16.52 -3.28 17.91
N PRO A 214 16.19 -2.09 17.40
CA PRO A 214 15.19 -1.22 18.02
C PRO A 214 13.86 -1.95 18.26
N GLN A 215 13.20 -1.62 19.37
CA GLN A 215 11.99 -2.31 19.83
C GLN A 215 10.86 -1.31 20.05
N TYR A 216 9.76 -1.46 19.32
CA TYR A 216 8.62 -0.55 19.39
C TYR A 216 7.38 -1.28 19.89
N VAL A 217 6.64 -0.66 20.80
CA VAL A 217 5.43 -1.25 21.38
C VAL A 217 4.22 -0.48 20.90
N ILE A 218 3.24 -1.20 20.38
CA ILE A 218 1.92 -0.65 20.07
C ILE A 218 0.85 -1.29 20.95
N ARG A 219 -0.17 -0.51 21.26
CA ARG A 219 -1.37 -0.96 21.97
C ARG A 219 -2.56 -0.80 21.04
N LEU A 220 -3.33 -1.86 20.89
CA LEU A 220 -4.59 -1.87 20.14
C LEU A 220 -5.73 -2.05 21.15
N ASP A 221 -6.52 -1.00 21.36
CA ASP A 221 -7.57 -1.00 22.38
C ASP A 221 -8.98 -1.14 21.80
N GLN A 222 -9.25 -0.43 20.70
CA GLN A 222 -10.60 -0.34 20.12
C GLN A 222 -10.66 -1.11 18.79
N PRO A 223 -11.52 -2.13 18.68
CA PRO A 223 -11.83 -2.78 17.41
C PRO A 223 -12.39 -1.82 16.37
N ASP A 224 -12.32 -2.21 15.10
CA ASP A 224 -12.97 -1.48 14.02
C ASP A 224 -14.49 -1.46 14.22
N ARG A 225 -15.11 -0.28 14.17
CA ARG A 225 -16.54 -0.08 14.48
C ARG A 225 -17.50 -0.99 13.70
N ASP A 226 -17.15 -1.34 12.47
CA ASP A 226 -17.97 -2.15 11.56
C ASP A 226 -17.51 -3.61 11.46
N ASP A 227 -16.47 -4.00 12.20
CA ASP A 227 -15.93 -5.34 12.12
C ASP A 227 -16.61 -6.26 13.14
N LYS A 228 -17.43 -7.18 12.62
CA LYS A 228 -18.13 -8.21 13.42
C LYS A 228 -17.18 -9.15 14.16
N SER A 229 -15.92 -9.24 13.74
CA SER A 229 -14.91 -10.08 14.40
C SER A 229 -14.32 -9.45 15.67
N GLY A 230 -14.56 -8.15 15.92
CA GLY A 230 -14.01 -7.46 17.08
C GLY A 230 -12.48 -7.29 17.03
N MET A 231 -11.89 -7.29 15.83
CA MET A 231 -10.46 -7.07 15.63
C MET A 231 -10.13 -5.61 15.29
N CYS A 232 -8.87 -5.24 15.48
CA CYS A 232 -8.31 -3.95 15.13
C CYS A 232 -7.50 -4.07 13.83
N THR A 233 -7.80 -3.24 12.83
CA THR A 233 -6.97 -3.11 11.63
C THR A 233 -5.79 -2.18 11.90
N VAL A 234 -4.58 -2.64 11.60
CA VAL A 234 -3.36 -1.85 11.66
C VAL A 234 -2.54 -2.03 10.38
N VAL A 235 -1.91 -0.96 9.90
CA VAL A 235 -0.93 -1.01 8.83
C VAL A 235 0.40 -0.55 9.42
N ILE A 236 1.42 -1.41 9.33
CA ILE A 236 2.77 -1.11 9.81
C ILE A 236 3.67 -0.98 8.59
N ALA A 237 4.39 0.14 8.50
CA ALA A 237 5.34 0.40 7.43
C ALA A 237 6.72 0.71 8.01
N LEU A 238 7.75 0.09 7.42
CA LEU A 238 9.15 0.31 7.71
C LEU A 238 9.80 0.91 6.47
N LEU A 239 10.29 2.15 6.60
CA LEU A 239 10.91 2.93 5.55
C LEU A 239 12.41 3.12 5.86
N GLN A 240 13.28 2.86 4.89
CA GLN A 240 14.70 3.23 4.98
C GLN A 240 14.93 4.60 4.35
N LYS A 241 15.62 5.49 5.07
CA LYS A 241 15.76 6.91 4.71
C LYS A 241 17.04 7.17 3.90
N TYR A 242 17.02 8.23 3.10
CA TYR A 242 18.15 8.87 2.40
C TYR A 242 18.98 8.03 1.41
N ARG A 243 18.77 6.71 1.33
CA ARG A 243 19.47 5.78 0.42
C ARG A 243 19.66 6.33 -0.99
N ARG A 244 18.59 6.82 -1.63
CA ARG A 244 18.63 7.32 -3.02
C ARG A 244 19.43 8.61 -3.15
N VAL A 245 19.31 9.52 -2.17
CA VAL A 245 20.04 10.81 -2.17
C VAL A 245 21.53 10.59 -1.95
N GLU A 246 21.88 9.57 -1.16
CA GLU A 246 23.27 9.19 -0.87
C GLU A 246 23.84 8.17 -1.86
N GLU A 247 23.11 7.85 -2.93
CA GLU A 247 23.48 6.84 -3.95
C GLU A 247 23.80 5.45 -3.37
N LEU A 248 23.20 5.13 -2.22
CA LEU A 248 23.33 3.84 -1.55
C LEU A 248 22.30 2.85 -2.09
N ALA A 249 22.73 1.59 -2.22
CA ALA A 249 21.80 0.50 -2.45
C ALA A 249 20.85 0.36 -1.25
N SER A 250 19.57 0.14 -1.55
CA SER A 250 18.57 -0.23 -0.55
C SER A 250 18.97 -1.55 0.12
N LEU A 251 18.82 -1.61 1.44
CA LEU A 251 18.97 -2.86 2.18
C LEU A 251 17.74 -3.73 2.02
N THR A 252 17.93 -5.03 2.28
CA THR A 252 16.80 -5.92 2.49
C THR A 252 16.30 -5.71 3.91
N ILE A 253 15.12 -5.10 4.06
CA ILE A 253 14.53 -4.75 5.35
C ILE A 253 13.23 -5.51 5.61
N GLY A 254 12.89 -5.67 6.88
CA GLY A 254 11.64 -6.26 7.32
C GLY A 254 11.45 -6.14 8.83
N PHE A 255 10.35 -6.66 9.34
CA PHE A 255 10.04 -6.62 10.76
C PHE A 255 9.27 -7.87 11.20
N VAL A 256 9.39 -8.16 12.50
CA VAL A 256 8.64 -9.24 13.17
C VAL A 256 7.77 -8.64 14.26
N ILE A 257 6.55 -9.16 14.41
CA ILE A 257 5.59 -8.70 15.40
C ILE A 257 5.27 -9.81 16.38
N TYR A 258 5.50 -9.54 17.66
CA TYR A 258 5.17 -10.45 18.77
C TYR A 258 3.99 -9.91 19.56
N ARG A 259 3.10 -10.79 20.01
CA ARG A 259 2.14 -10.44 21.06
C ARG A 259 2.85 -10.48 22.41
N ILE A 260 2.81 -9.37 23.15
CA ILE A 260 3.49 -9.23 24.46
C ILE A 260 2.48 -8.97 25.59
N THR A 261 2.93 -9.02 26.84
CA THR A 261 2.14 -8.67 28.04
C THR A 261 2.82 -7.51 28.79
N GLU A 262 2.11 -6.91 29.74
CA GLU A 262 2.68 -5.88 30.63
C GLU A 262 3.84 -6.42 31.50
N GLU A 263 3.88 -7.74 31.77
CA GLU A 263 4.99 -8.36 32.50
C GLU A 263 6.28 -8.40 31.66
N ASP A 264 6.16 -8.72 30.36
CA ASP A 264 7.30 -8.71 29.44
C ASP A 264 7.95 -7.31 29.40
N LEU A 265 7.12 -6.25 29.51
CA LEU A 265 7.55 -4.86 29.50
C LEU A 265 8.27 -4.39 30.78
N ARG A 266 8.39 -5.22 31.82
CA ARG A 266 9.17 -4.86 33.01
C ARG A 266 10.68 -4.85 32.75
N ASN A 267 11.13 -5.63 31.76
CA ASN A 267 12.53 -5.73 31.38
C ASN A 267 12.70 -5.12 29.99
N LYS A 268 12.90 -3.78 29.91
CA LYS A 268 13.16 -3.08 28.65
C LYS A 268 14.66 -2.79 28.47
N PRO A 269 15.22 -2.95 27.26
CA PRO A 269 14.62 -3.63 26.10
C PRO A 269 14.33 -5.11 26.42
N ILE A 270 13.34 -5.69 25.73
CA ILE A 270 12.97 -7.11 25.90
C ILE A 270 14.23 -7.94 25.61
N PRO A 271 14.65 -8.82 26.54
CA PRO A 271 15.96 -9.46 26.46
C PRO A 271 15.99 -10.64 25.50
N MET A 272 17.19 -11.02 25.04
CA MET A 272 17.44 -12.17 24.16
C MET A 272 16.67 -13.45 24.54
N LYS A 273 16.59 -13.75 25.85
CA LYS A 273 15.92 -14.96 26.37
C LYS A 273 14.44 -15.02 25.98
N PHE A 274 13.78 -13.88 25.81
CA PHE A 274 12.40 -13.82 25.33
C PHE A 274 12.31 -14.35 23.89
N PHE A 275 13.11 -13.82 22.99
CA PHE A 275 13.05 -14.16 21.56
C PHE A 275 13.38 -15.63 21.30
N LYS A 276 14.35 -16.20 22.03
CA LYS A 276 14.70 -17.63 21.94
C LYS A 276 13.61 -18.60 22.42
N LYS A 277 12.67 -18.14 23.26
CA LYS A 277 11.67 -19.01 23.90
C LYS A 277 10.24 -18.80 23.40
N ASN A 278 9.98 -17.67 22.75
CA ASN A 278 8.62 -17.21 22.46
C ASN A 278 8.32 -17.07 20.97
N GLU A 279 8.86 -17.96 20.14
CA GLU A 279 8.54 -17.97 18.71
C GLU A 279 7.03 -18.15 18.46
N TYR A 280 6.35 -18.95 19.30
CA TYR A 280 4.90 -19.16 19.24
C TYR A 280 4.07 -17.87 19.50
N ARG A 281 4.70 -16.78 19.97
CA ARG A 281 4.04 -15.48 20.19
C ARG A 281 4.14 -14.55 18.97
N ILE A 282 4.83 -14.95 17.91
CA ILE A 282 4.88 -14.20 16.66
C ILE A 282 3.49 -14.22 16.03
N VAL A 283 2.92 -13.04 15.83
CA VAL A 283 1.59 -12.89 15.21
C VAL A 283 1.69 -12.56 13.73
N ALA A 284 2.79 -11.95 13.30
CA ALA A 284 3.04 -11.62 11.91
C ALA A 284 4.53 -11.40 11.64
N ARG A 285 4.92 -11.61 10.38
CA ARG A 285 6.23 -11.27 9.83
C ARG A 285 6.00 -10.52 8.53
N SER A 286 6.71 -9.42 8.31
CA SER A 286 6.77 -8.86 6.97
C SER A 286 7.61 -9.76 6.07
N ILE A 287 7.43 -9.64 4.76
CA ILE A 287 8.47 -10.09 3.84
C ILE A 287 9.74 -9.26 4.05
N PHE A 288 10.89 -9.88 3.86
CA PHE A 288 12.17 -9.18 3.76
C PHE A 288 12.45 -8.95 2.28
N ILE A 289 12.46 -7.68 1.87
CA ILE A 289 12.69 -7.31 0.48
C ILE A 289 13.60 -6.09 0.39
N ASN A 290 14.42 -6.08 -0.65
CA ASN A 290 15.20 -4.92 -1.02
C ASN A 290 14.26 -3.86 -1.65
N SER A 291 13.69 -2.99 -0.80
CA SER A 291 12.81 -1.90 -1.22
C SER A 291 12.89 -0.74 -0.25
N ARG A 292 12.58 0.48 -0.72
CA ARG A 292 12.55 1.70 0.11
C ARG A 292 11.64 1.55 1.32
N GLU A 293 10.50 0.88 1.14
CA GLU A 293 9.52 0.64 2.20
C GLU A 293 8.97 -0.80 2.13
N VAL A 294 8.83 -1.41 3.29
CA VAL A 294 8.06 -2.64 3.52
C VAL A 294 6.84 -2.33 4.40
N SER A 295 5.66 -2.74 3.96
CA SER A 295 4.39 -2.51 4.65
C SER A 295 3.63 -3.82 4.89
N CYS A 296 2.92 -3.93 6.00
CA CYS A 296 2.04 -5.05 6.29
C CYS A 296 0.74 -4.56 6.93
N ARG A 297 -0.40 -5.00 6.36
CA ARG A 297 -1.73 -4.82 6.94
C ARG A 297 -2.13 -6.05 7.72
N LEU A 298 -2.62 -5.83 8.93
CA LEU A 298 -2.98 -6.88 9.87
C LEU A 298 -4.33 -6.59 10.51
N LYS A 299 -5.07 -7.66 10.78
CA LYS A 299 -6.19 -7.65 11.72
C LYS A 299 -5.74 -8.41 12.97
N LEU A 300 -5.67 -7.70 14.09
CA LEU A 300 -5.17 -8.24 15.35
C LEU A 300 -6.24 -8.06 16.43
N ASN A 301 -6.27 -8.98 17.39
CA ASN A 301 -7.09 -8.79 18.58
C ASN A 301 -6.60 -7.56 19.38
N PRO A 302 -7.46 -6.93 20.19
CA PRO A 302 -7.00 -5.95 21.15
C PRO A 302 -5.89 -6.51 22.06
N GLY A 303 -4.85 -5.72 22.32
CA GLY A 303 -3.70 -6.12 23.11
C GLY A 303 -2.42 -5.33 22.83
N LEU A 304 -1.32 -5.83 23.40
CA LEU A 304 0.02 -5.25 23.26
C LEU A 304 0.85 -6.05 22.27
N TYR A 305 1.54 -5.33 21.41
CA TYR A 305 2.38 -5.90 20.37
C TYR A 305 3.74 -5.23 20.35
N LEU A 306 4.78 -6.05 20.18
CA LEU A 306 6.16 -5.63 20.00
C LEU A 306 6.52 -5.77 18.52
N ILE A 307 6.98 -4.68 17.91
CA ILE A 307 7.48 -4.63 16.55
C ILE A 307 9.01 -4.51 16.63
N VAL A 308 9.71 -5.44 15.99
CA VAL A 308 11.17 -5.43 15.90
C VAL A 308 11.56 -5.31 14.42
N PRO A 309 11.84 -4.09 13.94
CA PRO A 309 12.38 -3.87 12.60
C PRO A 309 13.87 -4.22 12.55
N SER A 310 14.27 -4.82 11.44
CA SER A 310 15.66 -5.24 11.22
C SER A 310 16.01 -5.24 9.74
N THR A 311 17.29 -5.14 9.47
CA THR A 311 17.88 -5.53 8.19
C THR A 311 17.97 -7.06 8.11
N LEU A 312 18.11 -7.61 6.91
CA LEU A 312 18.24 -9.06 6.74
C LEU A 312 19.51 -9.58 7.41
N GLN A 313 20.64 -8.90 7.19
CA GLN A 313 21.93 -9.31 7.74
C GLN A 313 22.30 -8.46 8.97
N GLN A 314 23.06 -9.06 9.88
CA GLN A 314 23.66 -8.33 11.01
C GLN A 314 24.73 -7.31 10.53
N ASN A 315 24.99 -6.28 11.33
CA ASN A 315 26.02 -5.25 11.08
C ASN A 315 25.81 -4.39 9.80
N GLU A 316 24.62 -4.41 9.22
CA GLU A 316 24.18 -3.46 8.19
C GLU A 316 23.67 -2.18 8.86
N GLU A 317 24.11 -1.03 8.35
CA GLU A 317 23.79 0.28 8.92
C GLU A 317 22.71 1.00 8.09
N GLY A 318 21.85 1.76 8.77
CA GLY A 318 20.77 2.51 8.13
C GLY A 318 19.69 3.02 9.05
#